data_AF-A0A371S4T1-F1
#
_entry.id   AF-A0A371S4T1-F1
#
_cell.length_a   1.000
_cell.length_b   1.000
_cell.length_c   1.000
_cell.angle_alpha   90.00
_cell.angle_beta   90.00
_cell.angle_gamma   90.00
#
_symmetry.space_group_name_H-M   'P 1'
#
loop_
_entity.id
_entity.type
_entity.pdbx_description
1 polymer ?
#
loop_
_entity_poly.entity_id
_entity_poly.type
_entity_poly.pdbx_seq_one_letter_code
_entity_poly.pdbx_strand_id
1 'polypeptide(L)'
;MEVSLMLLDKYPLPVEYKRKNKQCFLDPIRNILILKTPEEVVRQRMVSFLQDKLKVPKEMIMLEEPMTYFKKGAKGRADIIVYRKEEDGLYPVILIECKSPNVELTDDVFEQAVRYDQIVLADALVLTNGNKMEWYGWNEKEDQYVSLAKIPTYQELLENNTLEYNMNEPYIWERPNFEFLRKKEIYQQFLDNVWIGEGTDPSLQEFIMNLSGCLQDSRDTIPPGIYQGVKVIKDGGIRYARFGNVAGGSWIGDYRYVLIKDDENNTQIISMAVLGQMKAENHPVFGNPKGHSFLVIAIDDFEKSHNSLQLNLDRFIKKDGDIGYVIWHDGKLTNGNKGSVKKSLVIEYIKMHAPELLYDKNRVFLGRFENSKNIQFSDEEMKSFFGRVIKYALVRDEFRKSNR
;
A
#
# COMPACT_ATOMS: atom_id res chain seq x y z
N MET A 1 -12.99 -14.23 -6.36
CA MET A 1 -11.54 -14.46 -6.61
C MET A 1 -11.18 -14.47 -8.10
N GLU A 2 -11.99 -15.00 -9.02
CA GLU A 2 -11.62 -15.09 -10.45
C GLU A 2 -11.46 -13.75 -11.20
N VAL A 3 -12.17 -12.69 -10.81
CA VAL A 3 -12.09 -11.39 -11.51
C VAL A 3 -10.76 -10.66 -11.27
N SER A 4 -10.12 -10.86 -10.10
CA SER A 4 -8.95 -10.08 -9.67
C SER A 4 -7.61 -10.58 -10.23
N LEU A 5 -7.52 -11.88 -10.58
CA LEU A 5 -6.27 -12.57 -10.93
C LEU A 5 -6.03 -12.71 -12.45
N MET A 6 -6.59 -11.80 -13.26
CA MET A 6 -6.45 -11.90 -14.71
C MET A 6 -5.09 -11.41 -15.20
N LEU A 7 -4.28 -12.33 -15.70
CA LEU A 7 -3.00 -12.04 -16.35
C LEU A 7 -3.21 -11.54 -17.77
N LEU A 8 -2.63 -10.37 -18.09
CA LEU A 8 -2.67 -9.77 -19.42
C LEU A 8 -1.57 -10.30 -20.36
N ASP A 9 -0.65 -11.13 -19.86
CA ASP A 9 0.52 -11.59 -20.58
C ASP A 9 0.22 -12.46 -21.81
N LYS A 10 -0.91 -13.16 -21.79
CA LYS A 10 -1.44 -13.96 -22.90
C LYS A 10 -1.94 -13.14 -24.10
N TYR A 11 -2.19 -11.84 -23.93
CA TYR A 11 -2.67 -11.00 -25.03
C TYR A 11 -1.51 -10.47 -25.86
N PRO A 12 -1.66 -10.45 -27.20
CA PRO A 12 -0.59 -10.08 -28.11
C PRO A 12 -0.17 -8.62 -27.91
N LEU A 13 1.08 -8.32 -28.27
CA LEU A 13 1.56 -6.94 -28.36
C LEU A 13 1.54 -6.48 -29.83
N PRO A 14 1.43 -5.16 -30.09
CA PRO A 14 1.60 -4.62 -31.42
C PRO A 14 3.02 -4.86 -31.96
N VAL A 15 3.17 -4.68 -33.27
CA VAL A 15 4.48 -4.81 -33.93
C VAL A 15 5.48 -3.82 -33.34
N GLU A 16 6.67 -4.32 -33.01
CA GLU A 16 7.78 -3.52 -32.49
C GLU A 16 8.61 -2.89 -33.61
N TYR A 17 8.96 -1.62 -33.41
CA TYR A 17 9.83 -0.84 -34.27
C TYR A 17 10.97 -0.22 -33.43
N LYS A 18 12.00 0.30 -34.11
CA LYS A 18 13.06 1.09 -33.46
C LYS A 18 13.03 2.52 -33.96
N ARG A 19 13.03 3.49 -33.04
CA ARG A 19 13.13 4.92 -33.34
C ARG A 19 14.19 5.56 -32.43
N LYS A 20 15.23 6.16 -33.03
CA LYS A 20 16.35 6.79 -32.29
C LYS A 20 16.95 5.85 -31.21
N ASN A 21 17.26 4.60 -31.59
CA ASN A 21 17.77 3.55 -30.70
C ASN A 21 16.87 3.15 -29.51
N LYS A 22 15.60 3.56 -29.50
CA LYS A 22 14.61 3.12 -28.52
C LYS A 22 13.60 2.17 -29.17
N GLN A 23 13.16 1.15 -28.43
CA GLN A 23 12.07 0.28 -28.86
C GLN A 23 10.73 1.04 -28.77
N CYS A 24 9.91 0.90 -29.79
CA CYS A 24 8.60 1.51 -29.89
C CYS A 24 7.57 0.49 -30.36
N PHE A 25 6.31 0.68 -30.00
CA PHE A 25 5.18 0.02 -30.66
C PHE A 25 4.61 0.95 -31.74
N LEU A 26 4.14 0.38 -32.85
CA LEU A 26 3.13 1.06 -33.66
C LEU A 26 1.79 0.86 -32.98
N ASP A 27 1.33 1.88 -32.26
CA ASP A 27 0.06 1.83 -31.54
C ASP A 27 -1.10 1.63 -32.52
N PRO A 28 -1.89 0.55 -32.38
CA PRO A 28 -2.95 0.25 -33.33
C PRO A 28 -4.09 1.25 -33.24
N ILE A 29 -4.36 1.87 -32.08
CA ILE A 29 -5.45 2.83 -31.87
C ILE A 29 -5.04 4.22 -32.38
N ARG A 30 -3.90 4.74 -31.89
CA ARG A 30 -3.42 6.10 -32.18
C ARG A 30 -2.68 6.22 -33.51
N ASN A 31 -2.28 5.10 -34.12
CA ASN A 31 -1.51 5.01 -35.37
C ASN A 31 -0.20 5.84 -35.34
N ILE A 32 0.49 5.83 -34.20
CA ILE A 32 1.78 6.53 -34.01
C ILE A 32 2.80 5.62 -33.33
N LEU A 33 4.09 5.94 -33.47
CA LEU A 33 5.16 5.23 -32.77
C LEU A 33 5.29 5.71 -31.32
N ILE A 34 4.96 4.86 -30.36
CA ILE A 34 5.04 5.12 -28.92
C ILE A 34 6.19 4.35 -28.29
N LEU A 35 6.91 4.97 -27.35
CA LEU A 35 8.01 4.32 -26.63
C LEU A 35 7.50 3.10 -25.85
N LYS A 36 8.20 1.96 -25.97
CA LYS A 36 7.93 0.74 -25.21
C LYS A 36 8.39 0.90 -23.76
N THR A 37 7.60 1.61 -22.95
CA THR A 37 7.77 1.65 -21.49
C THR A 37 7.06 0.44 -20.86
N PRO A 38 7.41 0.03 -19.63
CA PRO A 38 6.72 -1.08 -18.96
C PRO A 38 5.22 -0.84 -18.80
N GLU A 39 4.81 0.38 -18.50
CA GLU A 39 3.40 0.79 -18.42
C GLU A 39 2.71 0.72 -19.80
N GLU A 40 3.38 1.17 -20.87
CA GLU A 40 2.84 1.08 -22.22
C GLU A 40 2.64 -0.36 -22.68
N VAL A 41 3.51 -1.29 -22.26
CA VAL A 41 3.33 -2.73 -22.52
C VAL A 41 2.01 -3.23 -21.90
N VAL A 42 1.69 -2.80 -20.68
CA VAL A 42 0.42 -3.14 -20.01
C VAL A 42 -0.75 -2.51 -20.75
N ARG A 43 -0.67 -1.22 -21.08
CA ARG A 43 -1.71 -0.49 -21.82
C ARG A 43 -2.04 -1.16 -23.16
N GLN A 44 -1.03 -1.55 -23.94
CA GLN A 44 -1.24 -2.23 -25.22
C GLN A 44 -1.84 -3.64 -25.07
N ARG A 45 -1.43 -4.41 -24.06
CA ARG A 45 -2.07 -5.70 -23.75
C ARG A 45 -3.52 -5.53 -23.31
N MET A 46 -3.82 -4.46 -22.58
CA MET A 46 -5.19 -4.13 -22.19
C MET A 46 -6.05 -3.82 -23.42
N VAL A 47 -5.53 -3.07 -24.39
CA VAL A 47 -6.20 -2.86 -25.69
C VAL A 47 -6.51 -4.19 -26.38
N SER A 48 -5.53 -5.08 -26.47
CA SER A 48 -5.77 -6.42 -27.05
C SER A 48 -6.78 -7.25 -26.25
N PHE A 49 -6.78 -7.16 -24.92
CA PHE A 49 -7.82 -7.78 -24.09
C PHE A 49 -9.22 -7.24 -24.42
N LEU A 50 -9.37 -5.92 -24.54
CA LEU A 50 -10.65 -5.29 -24.90
C LEU A 50 -11.16 -5.77 -26.26
N GLN A 51 -10.28 -5.84 -27.26
CA GLN A 51 -10.65 -6.28 -28.62
C GLN A 51 -10.90 -7.79 -28.70
N ASP A 52 -10.01 -8.61 -28.12
CA ASP A 52 -10.02 -10.05 -28.30
C ASP A 52 -11.03 -10.73 -27.38
N LYS A 53 -11.11 -10.31 -26.12
CA LYS A 53 -11.95 -10.93 -25.09
C LYS A 53 -13.29 -10.23 -24.94
N LEU A 54 -13.30 -8.91 -24.83
CA LEU A 54 -14.57 -8.15 -24.66
C LEU A 54 -15.23 -7.79 -25.98
N LYS A 55 -14.55 -7.97 -27.12
CA LYS A 55 -15.06 -7.65 -28.48
C LYS A 55 -15.39 -6.17 -28.68
N VAL A 56 -14.66 -5.30 -27.98
CA VAL A 56 -14.80 -3.84 -28.13
C VAL A 56 -14.29 -3.42 -29.52
N PRO A 57 -15.09 -2.72 -30.34
CA PRO A 57 -14.65 -2.15 -31.61
C PRO A 57 -13.51 -1.15 -31.40
N LYS A 58 -12.54 -1.13 -32.32
CA LYS A 58 -11.36 -0.27 -32.24
C LYS A 58 -11.73 1.21 -32.09
N GLU A 59 -12.76 1.64 -32.79
CA GLU A 59 -13.24 3.02 -32.87
C GLU A 59 -13.86 3.51 -31.54
N MET A 60 -14.13 2.57 -30.62
CA MET A 60 -14.70 2.85 -29.30
C MET A 60 -13.63 2.90 -28.21
N ILE A 61 -12.36 2.71 -28.54
CA ILE A 61 -11.24 2.73 -27.59
C ILE A 61 -10.44 4.01 -27.82
N MET A 62 -10.33 4.85 -26.79
CA MET A 62 -9.48 6.05 -26.80
C MET A 62 -8.36 5.91 -25.78
N LEU A 63 -7.16 6.39 -26.11
CA LEU A 63 -5.96 6.29 -25.27
C LEU A 63 -5.42 7.67 -24.93
N GLU A 64 -4.96 7.85 -23.68
CA GLU A 64 -4.36 9.10 -23.18
C GLU A 64 -5.31 10.33 -23.30
N GLU A 65 -6.61 10.12 -23.07
CA GLU A 65 -7.64 11.14 -23.23
C GLU A 65 -7.50 12.25 -22.17
N PRO A 66 -7.35 13.53 -22.56
CA PRO A 66 -7.27 14.64 -21.61
C PRO A 66 -8.55 14.81 -20.79
N MET A 67 -8.44 14.95 -19.47
CA MET A 67 -9.60 15.21 -18.60
C MET A 67 -10.31 16.53 -18.90
N THR A 68 -9.62 17.46 -19.57
CA THR A 68 -10.23 18.71 -20.07
C THR A 68 -11.33 18.50 -21.11
N TYR A 69 -11.38 17.34 -21.76
CA TYR A 69 -12.46 16.98 -22.69
C TYR A 69 -13.81 16.86 -21.96
N PHE A 70 -13.79 16.34 -20.73
CA PHE A 70 -14.97 16.13 -19.90
C PHE A 70 -15.29 17.34 -19.00
N LYS A 71 -14.26 17.98 -18.44
CA LYS A 71 -14.42 19.13 -17.54
C LYS A 71 -13.34 20.18 -17.75
N LYS A 72 -13.73 21.39 -18.14
CA LYS A 72 -12.82 22.52 -18.35
C LYS A 72 -11.94 22.76 -17.13
N GLY A 73 -10.62 22.78 -17.34
CA GLY A 73 -9.62 23.01 -16.28
C GLY A 73 -9.23 21.75 -15.49
N ALA A 74 -9.85 20.60 -15.73
CA ALA A 74 -9.40 19.34 -15.15
C ALA A 74 -7.99 18.99 -15.64
N LYS A 75 -7.15 18.49 -14.74
CA LYS A 75 -5.77 18.11 -15.03
C LYS A 75 -5.68 16.59 -15.22
N GLY A 76 -4.66 16.15 -15.95
CA GLY A 76 -4.39 14.73 -16.15
C GLY A 76 -5.00 14.16 -17.43
N ARG A 77 -4.75 12.87 -17.62
CA ARG A 77 -5.21 12.05 -18.75
C ARG A 77 -5.68 10.70 -18.21
N ALA A 78 -6.72 10.17 -18.81
CA ALA A 78 -7.14 8.79 -18.61
C ALA A 78 -6.35 7.89 -19.56
N ASP A 79 -5.85 6.77 -19.06
CA ASP A 79 -5.03 5.87 -19.87
C ASP A 79 -5.82 5.26 -21.01
N ILE A 80 -7.01 4.73 -20.71
CA ILE A 80 -7.95 4.18 -21.69
C ILE A 80 -9.37 4.56 -21.29
N ILE A 81 -10.15 5.01 -22.27
CA ILE A 81 -11.61 5.14 -22.14
C ILE A 81 -12.24 4.30 -23.25
N VAL A 82 -13.18 3.45 -22.86
CA VAL A 82 -14.06 2.74 -23.79
C VAL A 82 -15.40 3.46 -23.83
N TYR A 83 -15.91 3.69 -25.03
CA TYR A 83 -17.20 4.32 -25.26
C TYR A 83 -18.23 3.34 -25.78
N ARG A 84 -19.50 3.66 -25.56
CA ARG A 84 -20.60 3.20 -26.42
C ARG A 84 -21.09 4.36 -27.27
N LYS A 85 -21.70 4.02 -28.41
CA LYS A 85 -22.36 4.99 -29.27
C LYS A 85 -23.87 4.93 -29.06
N GLU A 86 -24.45 6.07 -28.73
CA GLU A 86 -25.89 6.28 -28.71
C GLU A 86 -26.28 7.26 -29.85
N GLU A 87 -27.57 7.59 -29.97
CA GLU A 87 -28.07 8.46 -31.05
C GLU A 87 -27.48 9.88 -30.96
N ASP A 88 -27.27 10.39 -29.75
CA ASP A 88 -26.88 11.76 -29.46
C ASP A 88 -25.39 11.92 -29.12
N GLY A 89 -24.63 10.84 -29.00
CA GLY A 89 -23.20 10.95 -28.73
C GLY A 89 -22.46 9.66 -28.39
N LEU A 90 -21.24 9.85 -27.88
CA LEU A 90 -20.41 8.81 -27.31
C LEU A 90 -20.46 8.92 -25.79
N TYR A 91 -20.73 7.79 -25.13
CA TYR A 91 -20.86 7.71 -23.68
C TYR A 91 -19.77 6.80 -23.12
N PRO A 92 -18.97 7.26 -22.14
CA PRO A 92 -17.97 6.41 -21.49
C PRO A 92 -18.64 5.22 -20.78
N VAL A 93 -18.16 4.01 -21.07
CA VAL A 93 -18.62 2.78 -20.41
C VAL A 93 -17.54 2.11 -19.58
N ILE A 94 -16.26 2.33 -19.91
CA ILE A 94 -15.15 1.86 -19.08
C ILE A 94 -14.10 2.96 -18.99
N LEU A 95 -13.68 3.29 -17.78
CA LEU A 95 -12.46 4.03 -17.50
C LEU A 95 -11.39 3.06 -16.97
N ILE A 96 -10.19 3.06 -17.55
CA ILE A 96 -9.10 2.15 -17.17
C ILE A 96 -7.85 2.95 -16.81
N GLU A 97 -7.27 2.63 -15.66
CA GLU A 97 -5.94 3.11 -15.22
C GLU A 97 -4.93 1.95 -15.30
N CYS A 98 -3.85 2.16 -16.04
CA CYS A 98 -2.78 1.20 -16.29
C CYS A 98 -1.52 1.60 -15.53
N LYS A 99 -0.95 0.67 -14.76
CA LYS A 99 0.35 0.84 -14.10
C LYS A 99 1.39 -0.13 -14.68
N SER A 100 2.67 0.19 -14.45
CA SER A 100 3.76 -0.73 -14.78
C SER A 100 3.65 -2.05 -13.99
N PRO A 101 4.12 -3.21 -14.50
CA PRO A 101 3.99 -4.50 -13.80
C PRO A 101 4.57 -4.60 -12.40
N ASN A 102 5.53 -3.72 -12.06
CA ASN A 102 6.18 -3.66 -10.76
C ASN A 102 5.54 -2.63 -9.80
N VAL A 103 4.41 -2.04 -10.18
CA VAL A 103 3.65 -1.08 -9.37
C VAL A 103 2.38 -1.78 -8.90
N GLU A 104 2.25 -1.90 -7.58
CA GLU A 104 1.07 -2.49 -6.96
C GLU A 104 -0.15 -1.57 -7.07
N LEU A 105 -1.33 -2.18 -7.19
CA LEU A 105 -2.62 -1.49 -7.20
C LEU A 105 -3.01 -1.16 -5.76
N THR A 106 -2.50 -0.03 -5.28
CA THR A 106 -2.74 0.49 -3.92
C THR A 106 -3.99 1.35 -3.84
N ASP A 107 -4.45 1.64 -2.62
CA ASP A 107 -5.62 2.51 -2.41
C ASP A 107 -5.40 3.89 -3.05
N ASP A 108 -4.18 4.42 -3.04
CA ASP A 108 -3.85 5.69 -3.72
C ASP A 108 -4.08 5.63 -5.25
N VAL A 109 -3.81 4.46 -5.87
CA VAL A 109 -4.07 4.22 -7.30
C VAL A 109 -5.57 4.16 -7.55
N PHE A 110 -6.31 3.49 -6.67
CA PHE A 110 -7.76 3.44 -6.72
C PHE A 110 -8.39 4.83 -6.56
N GLU A 111 -7.98 5.60 -5.56
CA GLU A 111 -8.46 6.97 -5.36
C GLU A 111 -8.12 7.88 -6.54
N GLN A 112 -6.97 7.68 -7.19
CA GLN A 112 -6.62 8.40 -8.43
C GLN A 112 -7.62 8.10 -9.54
N ALA A 113 -7.96 6.83 -9.75
CA ALA A 113 -8.89 6.41 -10.78
C ALA A 113 -10.32 6.89 -10.48
N VAL A 114 -10.77 6.84 -9.21
CA VAL A 114 -12.05 7.40 -8.76
C VAL A 114 -12.15 8.91 -9.03
N ARG A 115 -11.08 9.69 -8.80
CA ARG A 115 -11.10 11.14 -9.12
C ARG A 115 -11.30 11.42 -10.60
N TYR A 116 -10.76 10.56 -11.47
CA TYR A 116 -11.00 10.67 -12.91
C TYR A 116 -12.42 10.22 -13.26
N ASP A 117 -12.91 9.15 -12.64
CA ASP A 117 -14.25 8.65 -12.90
C ASP A 117 -15.35 9.61 -12.44
N GLN A 118 -15.15 10.35 -11.35
CA GLN A 118 -16.05 11.45 -10.93
C GLN A 118 -16.18 12.58 -11.98
N ILE A 119 -15.30 12.61 -12.97
CA ILE A 119 -15.33 13.55 -14.10
C ILE A 119 -15.85 12.87 -15.37
N VAL A 120 -15.39 11.65 -15.64
CA VAL A 120 -15.72 10.88 -16.85
C VAL A 120 -17.12 10.26 -16.78
N LEU A 121 -17.52 9.83 -15.58
CA LEU A 121 -18.78 9.15 -15.26
C LEU A 121 -18.95 7.87 -16.09
N ALA A 122 -17.95 6.99 -16.09
CA ALA A 122 -18.04 5.71 -16.78
C ALA A 122 -18.84 4.69 -15.95
N ASP A 123 -19.49 3.74 -16.64
CA ASP A 123 -20.24 2.67 -15.95
C ASP A 123 -19.31 1.78 -15.11
N ALA A 124 -18.12 1.45 -15.64
CA ALA A 124 -17.13 0.62 -14.97
C ALA A 124 -15.75 1.31 -14.84
N LEU A 125 -15.10 1.08 -13.70
CA LEU A 125 -13.74 1.52 -13.41
C LEU A 125 -12.81 0.30 -13.31
N VAL A 126 -11.67 0.35 -13.99
CA VAL A 126 -10.70 -0.75 -14.03
C VAL A 126 -9.31 -0.27 -13.65
N LEU A 127 -8.67 -1.01 -12.76
CA LEU A 127 -7.26 -0.85 -12.43
C LEU A 127 -6.49 -2.06 -12.94
N THR A 128 -5.34 -1.85 -13.58
CA THR A 128 -4.47 -2.99 -13.93
C THR A 128 -2.99 -2.63 -13.94
N ASN A 129 -2.16 -3.56 -13.48
CA ASN A 129 -0.71 -3.55 -13.70
C ASN A 129 -0.25 -4.68 -14.64
N GLY A 130 -1.20 -5.36 -15.30
CA GLY A 130 -0.97 -6.51 -16.17
C GLY A 130 -0.80 -7.86 -15.47
N ASN A 131 -0.43 -7.86 -14.19
CA ASN A 131 -0.40 -9.07 -13.36
C ASN A 131 -1.70 -9.24 -12.55
N LYS A 132 -2.33 -8.12 -12.21
CA LYS A 132 -3.62 -8.02 -11.51
C LYS A 132 -4.53 -7.09 -12.31
N MET A 133 -5.82 -7.35 -12.26
CA MET A 133 -6.85 -6.50 -12.85
C MET A 133 -8.04 -6.45 -11.90
N GLU A 134 -8.48 -5.26 -11.52
CA GLU A 134 -9.59 -5.07 -10.59
C GLU A 134 -10.68 -4.25 -11.27
N TRP A 135 -11.92 -4.71 -11.14
CA TRP A 135 -13.10 -4.07 -11.74
C TRP A 135 -14.01 -3.57 -10.64
N TYR A 136 -14.49 -2.35 -10.81
CA TYR A 136 -15.42 -1.67 -9.91
C TYR A 136 -16.54 -1.01 -10.71
N GLY A 137 -17.67 -0.77 -10.05
CA GLY A 137 -18.73 0.11 -10.56
C GLY A 137 -19.29 0.93 -9.40
N TRP A 138 -19.91 2.07 -9.73
CA TRP A 138 -20.58 2.90 -8.75
C TRP A 138 -21.90 2.27 -8.30
N ASN A 139 -22.03 1.93 -7.02
CA ASN A 139 -23.26 1.42 -6.45
C ASN A 139 -24.03 2.56 -5.78
N GLU A 140 -25.10 3.02 -6.43
CA GLU A 140 -25.93 4.12 -5.92
C GLU A 140 -26.57 3.86 -4.55
N LYS A 141 -26.82 2.60 -4.19
CA LYS A 141 -27.44 2.26 -2.90
C LYS A 141 -26.45 2.42 -1.74
N GLU A 142 -25.19 2.07 -2.00
CA GLU A 142 -24.12 2.10 -1.01
C GLU A 142 -23.32 3.42 -1.05
N ASP A 143 -23.60 4.30 -2.03
CA ASP A 143 -22.89 5.57 -2.27
C ASP A 143 -21.37 5.40 -2.36
N GLN A 144 -20.93 4.29 -2.97
CA GLN A 144 -19.52 3.94 -3.09
C GLN A 144 -19.25 3.04 -4.30
N TYR A 145 -17.99 2.98 -4.71
CA TYR A 145 -17.51 2.03 -5.68
C TYR A 145 -17.44 0.62 -5.05
N VAL A 146 -18.01 -0.36 -5.73
CA VAL A 146 -18.03 -1.76 -5.29
C VAL A 146 -17.39 -2.63 -6.37
N SER A 147 -16.57 -3.61 -5.95
CA SER A 147 -15.96 -4.54 -6.91
C SER A 147 -17.03 -5.33 -7.68
N LEU A 148 -16.77 -5.61 -8.95
CA LEU A 148 -17.66 -6.42 -9.77
C LEU A 148 -17.47 -7.92 -9.48
N ALA A 149 -18.57 -8.66 -9.43
CA ALA A 149 -18.62 -10.10 -9.26
C ALA A 149 -18.14 -10.86 -10.51
N LYS A 150 -18.33 -10.26 -11.69
CA LYS A 150 -17.84 -10.76 -12.98
C LYS A 150 -17.36 -9.61 -13.86
N ILE A 151 -16.51 -9.92 -14.84
CA ILE A 151 -16.13 -8.97 -15.89
C ILE A 151 -17.30 -8.86 -16.89
N PRO A 152 -17.87 -7.67 -17.11
CA PRO A 152 -18.93 -7.49 -18.08
C PRO A 152 -18.40 -7.63 -19.51
N THR A 153 -19.20 -8.21 -20.40
CA THR A 153 -18.97 -8.17 -21.85
C THR A 153 -19.24 -6.77 -22.38
N TYR A 154 -18.69 -6.43 -23.55
CA TYR A 154 -19.02 -5.15 -24.19
C TYR A 154 -20.53 -5.04 -24.49
N GLN A 155 -21.18 -6.14 -24.89
CA GLN A 155 -22.63 -6.15 -25.12
C GLN A 155 -23.43 -5.83 -23.85
N GLU A 156 -23.08 -6.39 -22.70
CA GLU A 156 -23.73 -6.06 -21.42
C GLU A 156 -23.55 -4.57 -21.05
N LEU A 157 -22.41 -3.96 -21.40
CA LEU A 157 -22.16 -2.52 -21.21
C LEU A 157 -22.95 -1.62 -22.18
N LEU A 158 -23.42 -2.17 -23.32
CA LEU A 158 -24.29 -1.44 -24.25
C LEU A 158 -25.74 -1.40 -23.78
N GLU A 159 -26.19 -2.40 -22.99
CA GLU A 159 -27.60 -2.61 -22.65
C GLU A 159 -28.06 -1.82 -21.41
N ASN A 160 -27.23 -0.92 -20.86
CA ASN A 160 -27.53 -0.01 -19.74
C ASN A 160 -28.03 -0.68 -18.44
N ASN A 161 -27.88 -2.00 -18.31
CA ASN A 161 -28.27 -2.82 -17.16
C ASN A 161 -27.55 -4.16 -17.32
N THR A 162 -26.82 -4.76 -16.37
CA THR A 162 -26.75 -4.65 -14.91
C THR A 162 -25.33 -5.07 -14.58
N LEU A 163 -24.50 -4.15 -14.06
CA LEU A 163 -23.24 -4.58 -13.46
C LEU A 163 -23.57 -5.50 -12.29
N GLU A 164 -22.97 -6.68 -12.29
CA GLU A 164 -23.10 -7.61 -11.17
C GLU A 164 -22.06 -7.24 -10.13
N TYR A 165 -22.52 -6.63 -9.03
CA TYR A 165 -21.67 -6.25 -7.92
C TYR A 165 -21.37 -7.44 -7.03
N ASN A 166 -20.14 -7.51 -6.53
CA ASN A 166 -19.79 -8.40 -5.43
C ASN A 166 -20.35 -7.80 -4.14
N MET A 167 -21.61 -8.14 -3.83
CA MET A 167 -22.32 -7.66 -2.64
C MET A 167 -21.93 -8.39 -1.35
N ASN A 168 -20.90 -9.24 -1.37
CA ASN A 168 -20.38 -9.78 -0.12
C ASN A 168 -19.84 -8.61 0.71
N GLU A 169 -20.19 -8.56 1.99
CA GLU A 169 -19.58 -7.60 2.91
C GLU A 169 -18.06 -7.68 2.78
N PRO A 170 -17.35 -6.53 2.83
CA PRO A 170 -15.90 -6.55 2.82
C PRO A 170 -15.44 -7.52 3.89
N TYR A 171 -14.64 -8.50 3.50
CA TYR A 171 -14.15 -9.50 4.44
C TYR A 171 -13.41 -8.80 5.57
N ILE A 172 -14.03 -8.77 6.76
CA ILE A 172 -13.38 -8.28 7.97
C ILE A 172 -12.60 -9.47 8.52
N TRP A 173 -11.27 -9.36 8.49
CA TRP A 173 -10.42 -10.39 9.06
C TRP A 173 -10.69 -10.53 10.56
N GLU A 174 -11.09 -11.73 10.98
CA GLU A 174 -11.25 -12.05 12.38
C GLU A 174 -9.92 -12.50 12.97
N ARG A 175 -9.37 -11.66 13.86
CA ARG A 175 -8.12 -11.98 14.56
C ARG A 175 -8.26 -13.28 15.37
N PRO A 176 -7.36 -14.27 15.18
CA PRO A 176 -7.33 -15.47 15.99
C PRO A 176 -7.10 -15.18 17.47
N ASN A 177 -7.78 -15.94 18.34
CA ASN A 177 -7.52 -15.91 19.78
C ASN A 177 -6.06 -16.27 20.08
N PHE A 178 -5.51 -15.65 21.12
CA PHE A 178 -4.12 -15.79 21.55
C PHE A 178 -3.66 -17.26 21.64
N GLU A 179 -4.48 -18.13 22.25
CA GLU A 179 -4.18 -19.56 22.44
C GLU A 179 -3.97 -20.33 21.12
N PHE A 180 -4.46 -19.78 20.00
CA PHE A 180 -4.36 -20.39 18.68
C PHE A 180 -3.24 -19.82 17.81
N LEU A 181 -2.52 -18.78 18.26
CA LEU A 181 -1.47 -18.15 17.44
C LEU A 181 -0.32 -19.11 17.09
N ARG A 182 -0.11 -20.18 17.88
CA ARG A 182 0.90 -21.20 17.60
C ARG A 182 0.47 -22.26 16.58
N LYS A 183 -0.79 -22.25 16.13
CA LYS A 183 -1.27 -23.22 15.15
C LYS A 183 -0.62 -22.96 13.79
N LYS A 184 -0.24 -24.02 13.10
CA LYS A 184 0.46 -23.95 11.82
C LYS A 184 -0.37 -23.24 10.76
N GLU A 185 -1.68 -23.45 10.75
CA GLU A 185 -2.62 -22.83 9.81
C GLU A 185 -2.69 -21.31 10.03
N ILE A 186 -2.64 -20.87 11.29
CA ILE A 186 -2.62 -19.45 11.64
C ILE A 186 -1.28 -18.83 11.24
N TYR A 187 -0.16 -19.49 11.52
CA TYR A 187 1.14 -19.01 11.04
C TYR A 187 1.19 -18.87 9.52
N GLN A 188 0.66 -19.86 8.78
CA GLN A 188 0.58 -19.80 7.32
C GLN A 188 -0.28 -18.63 6.85
N GLN A 189 -1.44 -18.38 7.49
CA GLN A 189 -2.27 -17.21 7.19
C GLN A 189 -1.48 -15.90 7.34
N PHE A 190 -0.68 -15.74 8.40
CA PHE A 190 0.13 -14.53 8.61
C PHE A 190 1.24 -14.39 7.56
N LEU A 191 1.82 -15.51 7.09
CA LEU A 191 2.79 -15.49 5.98
C LEU A 191 2.14 -15.09 4.66
N ASP A 192 0.97 -15.65 4.35
CA ASP A 192 0.26 -15.39 3.10
C ASP A 192 -0.17 -13.92 3.00
N ASN A 193 -0.50 -13.29 4.13
CA ASN A 193 -0.82 -11.86 4.22
C ASN A 193 0.42 -10.97 4.44
N VAL A 194 1.63 -11.54 4.46
CA VAL A 194 2.90 -10.82 4.65
C VAL A 194 2.98 -10.11 6.03
N TRP A 195 2.17 -10.50 7.01
CA TRP A 195 2.15 -9.93 8.37
C TRP A 195 3.24 -10.48 9.29
N ILE A 196 4.03 -11.43 8.78
CA ILE A 196 5.23 -11.98 9.41
C ILE A 196 6.19 -12.45 8.31
N GLY A 197 7.50 -12.40 8.56
CA GLY A 197 8.51 -12.90 7.64
C GLY A 197 8.78 -14.40 7.84
N GLU A 198 8.99 -15.14 6.75
CA GLU A 198 9.22 -16.61 6.79
C GLU A 198 10.52 -17.02 7.52
N GLY A 199 11.46 -16.10 7.68
CA GLY A 199 12.69 -16.28 8.43
C GLY A 199 12.64 -15.68 9.82
N THR A 200 11.44 -15.38 10.33
CA THR A 200 11.27 -14.87 11.69
C THR A 200 11.74 -15.92 12.70
N ASP A 201 12.55 -15.51 13.68
CA ASP A 201 13.01 -16.36 14.77
C ASP A 201 11.81 -17.08 15.43
N PRO A 202 11.79 -18.43 15.49
CA PRO A 202 10.70 -19.19 16.07
C PRO A 202 10.31 -18.77 17.50
N SER A 203 11.27 -18.29 18.28
CA SER A 203 11.03 -17.82 19.65
C SER A 203 10.27 -16.50 19.72
N LEU A 204 10.20 -15.75 18.61
CA LEU A 204 9.52 -14.45 18.50
C LEU A 204 8.20 -14.53 17.72
N GLN A 205 7.94 -15.61 16.99
CA GLN A 205 6.79 -15.74 16.09
C GLN A 205 5.46 -15.43 16.77
N GLU A 206 5.17 -16.05 17.92
CA GLU A 206 3.92 -15.83 18.65
C GLU A 206 3.72 -14.36 19.04
N PHE A 207 4.77 -13.70 19.56
CA PHE A 207 4.70 -12.30 19.96
C PHE A 207 4.57 -11.36 18.76
N ILE A 208 5.31 -11.61 17.68
CA ILE A 208 5.24 -10.81 16.45
C ILE A 208 3.86 -10.97 15.79
N MET A 209 3.30 -12.17 15.73
CA MET A 209 1.93 -12.41 15.25
C MET A 209 0.89 -11.75 16.15
N ASN A 210 1.11 -11.74 17.46
CA ASN A 210 0.21 -11.05 18.38
C ASN A 210 0.23 -9.53 18.12
N LEU A 211 1.41 -8.93 17.98
CA LEU A 211 1.58 -7.51 17.68
C LEU A 211 1.03 -7.15 16.29
N SER A 212 1.37 -7.92 15.26
CA SER A 212 0.90 -7.66 13.89
C SER A 212 -0.61 -7.84 13.79
N GLY A 213 -1.17 -8.87 14.43
CA GLY A 213 -2.62 -9.06 14.50
C GLY A 213 -3.35 -7.90 15.18
N CYS A 214 -2.76 -7.25 16.20
CA CYS A 214 -3.34 -6.04 16.80
C CYS A 214 -3.43 -4.88 15.78
N LEU A 215 -2.39 -4.69 14.97
CA LEU A 215 -2.40 -3.66 13.93
C LEU A 215 -3.43 -3.96 12.83
N GLN A 216 -3.65 -5.24 12.50
CA GLN A 216 -4.53 -5.67 11.42
C GLN A 216 -6.00 -5.93 11.82
N ASP A 217 -6.34 -5.89 13.11
CA ASP A 217 -7.73 -6.06 13.56
C ASP A 217 -8.51 -4.75 13.47
N SER A 218 -9.23 -4.52 12.37
CA SER A 218 -10.00 -3.28 12.13
C SER A 218 -11.08 -2.99 13.19
N ARG A 219 -11.44 -3.97 14.02
CA ARG A 219 -12.44 -3.84 15.09
C ARG A 219 -11.86 -3.24 16.38
N ASP A 220 -10.55 -3.37 16.58
CA ASP A 220 -9.82 -2.76 17.69
C ASP A 220 -9.14 -1.47 17.20
N THR A 221 -9.50 -0.33 17.78
CA THR A 221 -9.06 0.99 17.30
C THR A 221 -8.43 1.79 18.42
N ILE A 222 -7.46 2.64 18.08
CA ILE A 222 -6.90 3.58 19.04
C ILE A 222 -7.82 4.80 19.17
N PRO A 223 -8.37 5.09 20.36
CA PRO A 223 -9.22 6.25 20.51
C PRO A 223 -8.42 7.56 20.35
N PRO A 224 -9.08 8.69 20.02
CA PRO A 224 -8.44 9.99 20.08
C PRO A 224 -7.89 10.26 21.48
N GLY A 225 -6.68 10.81 21.57
CA GLY A 225 -6.00 10.98 22.84
C GLY A 225 -4.55 11.46 22.71
N ILE A 226 -3.89 11.62 23.85
CA ILE A 226 -2.47 11.96 23.92
C ILE A 226 -1.70 10.75 24.41
N TYR A 227 -0.81 10.23 23.56
CA TYR A 227 -0.01 9.03 23.81
C TYR A 227 1.46 9.40 23.79
N GLN A 228 2.10 9.46 24.97
CA GLN A 228 3.53 9.80 25.09
C GLN A 228 3.87 11.18 24.49
N GLY A 229 2.90 12.11 24.53
CA GLY A 229 3.00 13.44 23.94
C GLY A 229 2.51 13.54 22.49
N VAL A 230 2.22 12.42 21.82
CA VAL A 230 1.64 12.41 20.47
C VAL A 230 0.13 12.59 20.55
N LYS A 231 -0.41 13.65 19.93
CA LYS A 231 -1.85 13.90 19.87
C LYS A 231 -2.49 13.18 18.69
N VAL A 232 -3.10 12.02 18.95
CA VAL A 232 -3.89 11.26 17.98
C VAL A 232 -5.30 11.84 17.91
N ILE A 233 -5.75 12.20 16.71
CA ILE A 233 -7.09 12.76 16.49
C ILE A 233 -8.09 11.73 15.98
N LYS A 234 -7.63 10.70 15.27
CA LYS A 234 -8.49 9.68 14.67
C LYS A 234 -7.69 8.44 14.29
N ASP A 235 -8.25 7.26 14.57
CA ASP A 235 -7.88 6.02 13.89
C ASP A 235 -8.55 5.98 12.50
N GLY A 236 -7.73 5.90 11.47
CA GLY A 236 -8.15 5.90 10.08
C GLY A 236 -8.56 4.51 9.57
N GLY A 237 -8.34 3.47 10.37
CA GLY A 237 -8.49 2.08 9.95
C GLY A 237 -7.26 1.59 9.19
N ILE A 238 -7.51 0.68 8.25
CA ILE A 238 -6.48 -0.03 7.50
C ILE A 238 -6.56 0.43 6.04
N ARG A 239 -5.40 0.64 5.42
CA ARG A 239 -5.26 0.96 3.99
C ARG A 239 -4.17 0.13 3.35
N TYR A 240 -4.38 -0.29 2.10
CA TYR A 240 -3.37 -0.98 1.31
C TYR A 240 -2.44 0.05 0.66
N ALA A 241 -1.21 0.16 1.19
CA ALA A 241 -0.29 1.24 0.85
C ALA A 241 1.12 0.74 0.54
N ARG A 242 1.88 1.61 -0.13
CA ARG A 242 3.28 1.36 -0.49
C ARG A 242 4.17 2.51 -0.01
N PHE A 243 5.20 2.16 0.75
CA PHE A 243 6.27 3.10 1.12
C PHE A 243 7.62 2.56 0.68
N GLY A 244 8.37 3.37 -0.07
CA GLY A 244 9.72 3.01 -0.54
C GLY A 244 10.84 3.64 0.28
N ASN A 245 12.08 3.26 -0.01
CA ASN A 245 13.26 4.00 0.42
C ASN A 245 14.25 4.21 -0.73
N VAL A 246 15.24 5.09 -0.51
CA VAL A 246 16.26 5.44 -1.50
C VAL A 246 17.17 4.27 -1.91
N ALA A 247 17.22 3.20 -1.10
CA ALA A 247 18.02 2.01 -1.38
C ALA A 247 17.27 1.00 -2.28
N GLY A 248 16.09 1.36 -2.80
CA GLY A 248 15.27 0.51 -3.65
C GLY A 248 14.41 -0.51 -2.90
N GLY A 249 14.39 -0.47 -1.57
CA GLY A 249 13.45 -1.25 -0.77
C GLY A 249 12.02 -0.70 -0.91
N SER A 250 11.04 -1.58 -0.94
CA SER A 250 9.62 -1.25 -1.03
C SER A 250 8.85 -2.09 -0.02
N TRP A 251 8.05 -1.44 0.82
CA TRP A 251 7.18 -2.06 1.80
C TRP A 251 5.75 -1.82 1.36
N ILE A 252 5.09 -2.89 0.93
CA ILE A 252 3.73 -2.86 0.41
C ILE A 252 2.93 -3.82 1.27
N GLY A 253 1.73 -3.42 1.65
CA GLY A 253 0.85 -4.22 2.48
C GLY A 253 -0.23 -3.37 3.12
N ASP A 254 -0.94 -4.00 4.05
CA ASP A 254 -1.95 -3.34 4.86
C ASP A 254 -1.30 -2.56 6.01
N TYR A 255 -1.58 -1.26 6.04
CA TYR A 255 -1.14 -0.36 7.08
C TYR A 255 -2.32 0.14 7.88
N ARG A 256 -2.25 0.01 9.21
CA ARG A 256 -3.07 0.86 10.07
C ARG A 256 -2.57 2.28 9.97
N TYR A 257 -3.46 3.25 9.79
CA TYR A 257 -3.08 4.65 9.80
C TYR A 257 -3.86 5.45 10.83
N VAL A 258 -3.20 6.44 11.40
CA VAL A 258 -3.81 7.40 12.32
C VAL A 258 -3.51 8.81 11.86
N LEU A 259 -4.44 9.71 12.17
CA LEU A 259 -4.21 11.13 12.03
C LEU A 259 -3.68 11.66 13.35
N ILE A 260 -2.62 12.46 13.30
CA ILE A 260 -2.06 13.15 14.47
C ILE A 260 -2.06 14.67 14.25
N LYS A 261 -1.89 15.40 15.34
CA LYS A 261 -1.50 16.81 15.32
C LYS A 261 -0.06 16.95 15.77
N ASP A 262 0.72 17.72 15.02
CA ASP A 262 2.03 18.19 15.47
C ASP A 262 1.92 19.44 16.35
N ASP A 263 3.08 19.95 16.77
CA ASP A 263 3.20 21.11 17.65
C ASP A 263 2.69 22.40 17.01
N GLU A 264 2.65 22.48 15.69
CA GLU A 264 2.09 23.60 14.91
C GLU A 264 0.60 23.40 14.59
N ASN A 265 -0.02 22.34 15.12
CA ASN A 265 -1.40 21.96 14.88
C ASN A 265 -1.70 21.60 13.40
N ASN A 266 -0.68 21.27 12.61
CA ASN A 266 -0.87 20.65 11.30
C ASN A 266 -1.29 19.19 11.47
N THR A 267 -2.06 18.68 10.52
CA THR A 267 -2.46 17.27 10.51
C THR A 267 -1.43 16.46 9.74
N GLN A 268 -0.97 15.35 10.32
CA GLN A 268 -0.11 14.38 9.63
C GLN A 268 -0.78 13.00 9.67
N ILE A 269 -0.52 12.16 8.67
CA ILE A 269 -0.92 10.76 8.68
C ILE A 269 0.29 9.91 9.03
N ILE A 270 0.13 9.06 10.04
CA ILE A 270 1.14 8.07 10.42
C ILE A 270 0.61 6.69 10.05
N SER A 271 1.36 5.96 9.25
CA SER A 271 1.03 4.59 8.86
C SER A 271 1.98 3.60 9.50
N MET A 272 1.44 2.53 10.07
CA MET A 272 2.19 1.50 10.77
C MET A 272 1.75 0.10 10.34
N ALA A 273 2.72 -0.76 10.07
CA ALA A 273 2.50 -2.17 9.76
C ALA A 273 3.67 -3.03 10.26
N VAL A 274 3.39 -4.30 10.57
CA VAL A 274 4.43 -5.33 10.62
C VAL A 274 4.39 -6.07 9.28
N LEU A 275 5.52 -6.12 8.59
CA LEU A 275 5.65 -6.73 7.27
C LEU A 275 6.82 -7.69 7.22
N GLY A 276 6.59 -8.86 6.63
CA GLY A 276 7.62 -9.85 6.32
C GLY A 276 8.50 -9.41 5.16
N GLN A 277 9.82 -9.53 5.32
CA GLN A 277 10.74 -9.42 4.21
C GLN A 277 10.67 -10.70 3.36
N MET A 278 10.76 -10.58 2.04
CA MET A 278 11.02 -11.73 1.18
C MET A 278 12.31 -12.44 1.62
N LYS A 279 12.29 -13.77 1.72
CA LYS A 279 13.52 -14.57 1.81
C LYS A 279 13.97 -14.95 0.41
N ALA A 280 15.26 -14.85 0.16
CA ALA A 280 15.83 -15.28 -1.10
C ALA A 280 17.28 -15.69 -0.93
N GLU A 281 17.76 -16.49 -1.87
CA GLU A 281 19.16 -16.86 -2.01
C GLU A 281 19.66 -16.33 -3.36
N ASN A 282 20.78 -15.60 -3.35
CA ASN A 282 21.42 -15.01 -4.53
C ASN A 282 20.49 -14.17 -5.41
N HIS A 283 19.53 -13.45 -4.81
CA HIS A 283 18.65 -12.56 -5.54
C HIS A 283 19.48 -11.47 -6.25
N PRO A 284 19.26 -11.21 -7.56
CA PRO A 284 20.13 -10.35 -8.36
C PRO A 284 20.26 -8.92 -7.82
N VAL A 285 19.21 -8.41 -7.18
CA VAL A 285 19.16 -7.07 -6.56
C VAL A 285 19.45 -7.10 -5.05
N PHE A 286 18.74 -7.94 -4.29
CA PHE A 286 18.72 -7.90 -2.83
C PHE A 286 19.66 -8.90 -2.14
N GLY A 287 20.37 -9.75 -2.89
CA GLY A 287 21.30 -10.73 -2.35
C GLY A 287 20.59 -11.84 -1.57
N ASN A 288 20.89 -11.94 -0.27
CA ASN A 288 20.44 -13.05 0.58
C ASN A 288 19.57 -12.56 1.76
N PRO A 289 18.43 -11.89 1.49
CA PRO A 289 17.54 -11.47 2.56
C PRO A 289 17.03 -12.70 3.32
N LYS A 290 17.03 -12.61 4.65
CA LYS A 290 16.77 -13.76 5.51
C LYS A 290 15.28 -14.01 5.77
N GLY A 291 14.41 -13.10 5.35
CA GLY A 291 12.98 -13.20 5.60
C GLY A 291 12.55 -12.72 6.98
N HIS A 292 13.24 -11.73 7.55
CA HIS A 292 12.91 -11.18 8.87
C HIS A 292 11.61 -10.37 8.86
N SER A 293 11.03 -10.17 10.03
CA SER A 293 9.88 -9.28 10.24
C SER A 293 10.33 -7.85 10.52
N PHE A 294 9.62 -6.87 9.94
CA PHE A 294 9.91 -5.45 10.12
C PHE A 294 8.67 -4.71 10.58
N LEU A 295 8.77 -3.95 11.67
CA LEU A 295 7.82 -2.89 11.97
C LEU A 295 8.18 -1.66 11.15
N VAL A 296 7.25 -1.24 10.31
CA VAL A 296 7.41 -0.13 9.37
C VAL A 296 6.54 1.03 9.81
N ILE A 297 7.13 2.21 9.93
CA ILE A 297 6.42 3.46 10.21
C ILE A 297 6.69 4.43 9.07
N ALA A 298 5.61 4.88 8.43
CA ALA A 298 5.63 5.91 7.41
C ALA A 298 4.91 7.17 7.90
N ILE A 299 5.38 8.31 7.39
CA ILE A 299 4.84 9.63 7.71
C ILE A 299 4.44 10.28 6.39
N ASP A 300 3.20 10.76 6.36
CA ASP A 300 2.70 11.68 5.35
C ASP A 300 2.48 13.05 6.01
N ASP A 301 3.33 14.00 5.66
CA ASP A 301 3.34 15.37 6.19
C ASP A 301 2.92 16.40 5.15
N PHE A 302 2.06 16.00 4.19
CA PHE A 302 1.62 16.79 3.02
C PHE A 302 2.71 17.07 1.98
N GLU A 303 3.93 17.39 2.40
CA GLU A 303 5.05 17.63 1.48
C GLU A 303 5.56 16.33 0.85
N LYS A 304 5.58 15.26 1.66
CA LYS A 304 6.10 13.95 1.25
C LYS A 304 5.38 12.84 2.01
N SER A 305 5.33 11.69 1.35
CA SER A 305 4.94 10.42 1.93
C SER A 305 6.14 9.49 1.87
N HIS A 306 6.71 9.10 3.02
CA HIS A 306 7.95 8.32 3.06
C HIS A 306 8.05 7.40 4.27
N ASN A 307 8.90 6.39 4.15
CA ASN A 307 9.23 5.49 5.24
C ASN A 307 10.20 6.16 6.24
N SER A 308 9.77 6.35 7.49
CA SER A 308 10.59 6.96 8.55
C SER A 308 11.40 5.93 9.35
N LEU A 309 10.78 4.80 9.72
CA LEU A 309 11.36 3.75 10.55
C LEU A 309 11.11 2.37 9.94
N GLN A 310 12.18 1.57 9.86
CA GLN A 310 12.17 0.16 9.50
C GLN A 310 12.87 -0.60 10.62
N LEU A 311 12.10 -1.10 11.57
CA LEU A 311 12.61 -1.78 12.74
C LEU A 311 12.60 -3.28 12.50
N ASN A 312 13.77 -3.88 12.30
CA ASN A 312 13.92 -5.35 12.22
C ASN A 312 13.56 -5.96 13.58
N LEU A 313 12.40 -6.60 13.67
CA LEU A 313 11.84 -7.12 14.91
C LEU A 313 12.66 -8.29 15.45
N ASP A 314 13.19 -9.15 14.58
CA ASP A 314 14.09 -10.24 14.96
C ASP A 314 15.34 -9.77 15.71
N ARG A 315 15.84 -8.58 15.36
CA ARG A 315 17.02 -7.99 15.99
C ARG A 315 16.68 -7.17 17.25
N PHE A 316 15.55 -6.49 17.22
CA PHE A 316 15.23 -5.41 18.14
C PHE A 316 14.16 -5.76 19.18
N ILE A 317 13.68 -7.00 19.15
CA ILE A 317 12.92 -7.62 20.23
C ILE A 317 13.88 -8.47 21.07
N LYS A 318 13.79 -8.33 22.40
CA LYS A 318 14.46 -9.20 23.34
C LYS A 318 13.42 -9.84 24.27
N LYS A 319 13.49 -11.16 24.42
CA LYS A 319 12.72 -11.88 25.43
C LYS A 319 13.21 -11.51 26.84
N ASP A 320 12.28 -11.25 27.74
CA ASP A 320 12.53 -10.83 29.13
C ASP A 320 11.67 -11.66 30.08
N GLY A 321 12.23 -12.76 30.58
CA GLY A 321 11.48 -13.80 31.30
C GLY A 321 10.71 -14.73 30.37
N ASP A 322 9.72 -15.44 30.91
CA ASP A 322 9.02 -16.50 30.16
C ASP A 322 8.04 -15.94 29.12
N ILE A 323 7.32 -14.88 29.50
CA ILE A 323 6.26 -14.26 28.71
C ILE A 323 6.54 -12.80 28.34
N GLY A 324 7.60 -12.19 28.86
CA GLY A 324 7.90 -10.78 28.63
C GLY A 324 8.72 -10.54 27.36
N TYR A 325 8.44 -9.43 26.67
CA TYR A 325 9.18 -8.98 25.49
C TYR A 325 9.46 -7.48 25.59
N VAL A 326 10.69 -7.08 25.23
CA VAL A 326 11.11 -5.67 25.17
C VAL A 326 11.47 -5.32 23.74
N ILE A 327 10.89 -4.22 23.25
CA ILE A 327 11.19 -3.65 21.93
C ILE A 327 12.05 -2.40 22.12
N TRP A 328 13.19 -2.35 21.44
CA TRP A 328 14.17 -1.26 21.57
C TRP A 328 14.83 -0.95 20.23
N HIS A 329 15.59 0.15 20.13
CA HIS A 329 16.37 0.46 18.93
C HIS A 329 17.71 1.11 19.27
N ASP A 330 18.70 0.98 18.38
CA ASP A 330 20.09 1.43 18.62
C ASP A 330 20.42 2.80 17.99
N GLY A 331 19.41 3.53 17.52
CA GLY A 331 19.59 4.82 16.85
C GLY A 331 20.14 4.72 15.42
N LYS A 332 20.25 3.53 14.81
CA LYS A 332 20.68 3.41 13.41
C LYS A 332 19.75 4.20 12.47
N LEU A 333 20.34 5.10 11.70
CA LEU A 333 19.62 5.99 10.80
C LEU A 333 20.40 6.19 9.50
N THR A 334 19.69 6.30 8.39
CA THR A 334 20.21 6.78 7.11
C THR A 334 19.60 8.13 6.78
N ASN A 335 20.40 9.02 6.19
CA ASN A 335 19.97 10.34 5.74
C ASN A 335 19.91 10.41 4.21
N GLY A 336 18.93 9.68 3.64
CA GLY A 336 18.75 9.57 2.19
C GLY A 336 20.04 9.13 1.48
N ASN A 337 20.37 9.82 0.40
CA ASN A 337 21.54 9.53 -0.43
C ASN A 337 22.88 9.85 0.25
N LYS A 338 22.89 10.52 1.41
CA LYS A 338 24.10 10.79 2.19
C LYS A 338 24.59 9.58 2.99
N GLY A 339 23.82 8.48 3.00
CA GLY A 339 24.21 7.23 3.65
C GLY A 339 23.93 7.19 5.15
N SER A 340 24.67 6.35 5.87
CA SER A 340 24.47 6.09 7.31
C SER A 340 24.95 7.26 8.16
N VAL A 341 24.19 7.58 9.21
CA VAL A 341 24.55 8.56 10.23
C VAL A 341 25.24 7.86 11.41
N LYS A 342 26.18 8.54 12.08
CA LYS A 342 26.74 8.07 13.35
C LYS A 342 25.63 7.95 14.40
N LYS A 343 25.46 6.75 14.97
CA LYS A 343 24.42 6.47 15.99
C LYS A 343 24.49 7.43 17.19
N SER A 344 25.69 7.81 17.62
CA SER A 344 25.88 8.74 18.73
C SER A 344 25.19 10.08 18.51
N LEU A 345 25.26 10.64 17.30
CA LEU A 345 24.60 11.91 16.96
C LEU A 345 23.08 11.78 17.03
N VAL A 346 22.54 10.64 16.58
CA VAL A 346 21.11 10.36 16.62
C VAL A 346 20.65 10.23 18.08
N ILE A 347 21.41 9.51 18.92
CA ILE A 347 21.11 9.35 20.35
C ILE A 347 21.23 10.69 21.10
N GLU A 348 22.25 11.49 20.82
CA GLU A 348 22.39 12.85 21.38
C GLU A 348 21.20 13.74 21.01
N TYR A 349 20.75 13.68 19.75
CA TYR A 349 19.55 14.39 19.33
C TYR A 349 18.30 13.92 20.09
N ILE A 350 18.08 12.61 20.18
CA ILE A 350 16.96 12.05 20.96
C ILE A 350 17.04 12.49 22.42
N LYS A 351 18.23 12.53 23.01
CA LYS A 351 18.42 13.00 24.39
C LYS A 351 17.98 14.45 24.59
N MET A 352 18.17 15.32 23.59
CA MET A 352 17.77 16.72 23.65
C MET A 352 16.27 16.92 23.39
N HIS A 353 15.67 16.13 22.48
CA HIS A 353 14.32 16.38 21.96
C HIS A 353 13.25 15.42 22.49
N ALA A 354 13.61 14.20 22.90
CA ALA A 354 12.70 13.19 23.44
C ALA A 354 13.43 12.26 24.45
N PRO A 355 13.98 12.80 25.56
CA PRO A 355 14.78 12.05 26.52
C PRO A 355 14.04 10.86 27.14
N GLU A 356 12.72 10.93 27.25
CA GLU A 356 11.86 9.86 27.77
C GLU A 356 11.82 8.61 26.89
N LEU A 357 12.32 8.68 25.65
CA LEU A 357 12.51 7.51 24.79
C LEU A 357 13.79 6.74 25.12
N LEU A 358 14.69 7.25 25.95
CA LEU A 358 15.95 6.56 26.25
C LEU A 358 15.79 5.60 27.42
N TYR A 359 16.11 4.32 27.18
CA TYR A 359 16.23 3.30 28.23
C TYR A 359 17.53 3.48 29.02
N ASP A 360 18.61 3.72 28.28
CA ASP A 360 19.95 3.98 28.79
C ASP A 360 20.70 4.90 27.82
N LYS A 361 22.02 5.05 28.03
CA LYS A 361 22.86 5.95 27.22
C LYS A 361 22.87 5.65 25.73
N ASN A 362 22.50 4.44 25.28
CA ASN A 362 22.69 3.98 23.90
C ASN A 362 21.43 3.34 23.27
N ARG A 363 20.36 3.13 24.03
CA ARG A 363 19.17 2.40 23.56
C ARG A 363 17.90 3.23 23.71
N VAL A 364 17.15 3.27 22.61
CA VAL A 364 15.79 3.81 22.55
C VAL A 364 14.83 2.72 23.00
N PHE A 365 14.04 2.99 24.05
CA PHE A 365 12.96 2.13 24.53
C PHE A 365 11.68 2.41 23.75
N LEU A 366 11.14 1.37 23.09
CA LEU A 366 9.90 1.49 22.34
C LEU A 366 8.73 0.87 23.10
N GLY A 367 8.93 -0.24 23.81
CA GLY A 367 7.87 -0.82 24.64
C GLY A 367 8.29 -2.10 25.35
N ARG A 368 7.43 -2.53 26.28
CA ARG A 368 7.50 -3.82 26.96
C ARG A 368 6.09 -4.40 26.98
N PHE A 369 5.99 -5.71 26.76
CA PHE A 369 4.74 -6.44 26.72
C PHE A 369 4.85 -7.73 27.52
N GLU A 370 3.77 -8.11 28.18
CA GLU A 370 3.54 -9.49 28.60
C GLU A 370 2.68 -10.20 27.55
N ASN A 371 3.23 -11.24 26.93
CA ASN A 371 2.58 -11.98 25.86
C ASN A 371 1.79 -13.16 26.42
N SER A 372 0.66 -12.86 27.08
CA SER A 372 -0.23 -13.85 27.71
C SER A 372 -1.68 -13.80 27.21
N LYS A 373 -2.03 -12.78 26.43
CA LYS A 373 -3.35 -12.55 25.83
C LYS A 373 -3.18 -11.80 24.50
N ASN A 374 -4.27 -11.65 23.73
CA ASN A 374 -4.25 -10.78 22.57
C ASN A 374 -3.90 -9.35 23.00
N ILE A 375 -2.87 -8.76 22.39
CA ILE A 375 -2.52 -7.34 22.58
C ILE A 375 -3.65 -6.48 22.00
N GLN A 376 -4.18 -5.53 22.75
CA GLN A 376 -5.25 -4.64 22.29
C GLN A 376 -4.88 -3.16 22.43
N PHE A 377 -5.49 -2.27 21.64
CA PHE A 377 -5.30 -0.82 21.79
C PHE A 377 -5.85 -0.27 23.10
N SER A 378 -6.71 -1.04 23.79
CA SER A 378 -7.15 -0.75 25.15
C SER A 378 -6.04 -0.95 26.19
N ASP A 379 -5.02 -1.78 25.92
CA ASP A 379 -3.91 -2.07 26.82
C ASP A 379 -2.96 -0.86 26.96
N GLU A 380 -2.57 -0.54 28.20
CA GLU A 380 -1.65 0.57 28.48
C GLU A 380 -0.26 0.37 27.86
N GLU A 381 0.18 -0.88 27.77
CA GLU A 381 1.44 -1.27 27.13
C GLU A 381 1.41 -0.95 25.63
N MET A 382 0.30 -1.28 24.95
CA MET A 382 0.12 -1.00 23.52
C MET A 382 -0.02 0.50 23.25
N LYS A 383 -0.79 1.24 24.07
CA LYS A 383 -0.89 2.71 23.98
C LYS A 383 0.46 3.40 24.16
N SER A 384 1.24 2.95 25.16
CA SER A 384 2.58 3.46 25.43
C SER A 384 3.54 3.15 24.29
N PHE A 385 3.53 1.91 23.78
CA PHE A 385 4.33 1.50 22.64
C PHE A 385 3.99 2.30 21.38
N PHE A 386 2.70 2.44 21.08
CA PHE A 386 2.19 3.20 19.94
C PHE A 386 2.69 4.64 19.96
N GLY A 387 2.48 5.35 21.08
CA GLY A 387 2.96 6.73 21.24
C GLY A 387 4.48 6.85 21.12
N ARG A 388 5.24 5.93 21.73
CA ARG A 388 6.71 5.92 21.67
C ARG A 388 7.23 5.71 20.26
N VAL A 389 6.65 4.78 19.50
CA VAL A 389 7.06 4.48 18.13
C VAL A 389 6.79 5.65 17.19
N ILE A 390 5.61 6.29 17.30
CA ILE A 390 5.31 7.48 16.50
C ILE A 390 6.25 8.63 16.87
N LYS A 391 6.41 8.92 18.16
CA LYS A 391 7.33 9.97 18.60
C LYS A 391 8.75 9.71 18.12
N TYR A 392 9.20 8.46 18.19
CA TYR A 392 10.50 8.08 17.69
C TYR A 392 10.65 8.30 16.18
N ALA A 393 9.62 7.98 15.40
CA ALA A 393 9.61 8.24 13.95
C ALA A 393 9.65 9.74 13.63
N LEU A 394 8.91 10.58 14.36
CA LEU A 394 8.91 12.04 14.20
C LEU A 394 10.27 12.65 14.51
N VAL A 395 10.85 12.32 15.66
CA VAL A 395 12.18 12.83 16.08
C VAL A 395 13.28 12.42 15.10
N ARG A 396 13.21 11.21 14.53
CA ARG A 396 14.14 10.78 13.47
C ARG A 396 14.00 11.62 12.20
N ASP A 397 12.79 12.03 11.87
CA ASP A 397 12.51 12.85 10.69
C ASP A 397 12.96 14.29 10.87
N GLU A 398 12.75 14.86 12.05
CA GLU A 398 13.31 16.16 12.44
C GLU A 398 14.84 16.15 12.41
N PHE A 399 15.48 15.09 12.90
CA PHE A 399 16.93 14.91 12.77
C PHE A 399 17.37 14.95 11.30
N ARG A 400 16.65 14.25 10.41
CA ARG A 400 16.97 14.29 8.97
C ARG A 400 16.81 15.71 8.41
N LYS A 401 15.73 16.41 8.76
CA LYS A 401 15.44 17.80 8.31
C LYS A 401 16.52 18.79 8.78
N SER A 402 16.96 18.71 10.04
CA SER A 402 18.03 19.57 10.60
C SER A 402 19.43 19.28 10.04
N ASN A 403 19.63 18.12 9.41
CA ASN A 403 20.89 17.69 8.80
C ASN A 403 20.79 17.58 7.25
N ARG A 404 19.82 18.27 6.64
CA ARG A 404 19.64 18.33 5.18
C ARG A 404 20.73 19.11 4.47
#